data_AF-A0A3D2TXZ6-F1
#
_entry.id   AF-A0A3D2TXZ6-F1
#
_cell.length_a   1.000
_cell.length_b   1.000
_cell.length_c   1.000
_cell.angle_alpha   90.00
_cell.angle_beta   90.00
_cell.angle_gamma   90.00
#
_symmetry.space_group_name_H-M   'P 1'
#
loop_
_entity.id
_entity.type
_entity.pdbx_description
1 polymer ?
#
loop_
_entity_poly.entity_id
_entity_poly.type
_entity_poly.pdbx_seq_one_letter_code
_entity_poly.pdbx_strand_id
1 'polypeptide(L)'
;MAKKVAPAQLFAKFGEFDSAEELNKTAAGLRAEGDIQGLQELAKENGIDPYEVEDYVDGMSDELATPITAALGRLNVELETLEGPEKVMCGFYAVFANSAMLENEEVARGIMKKGARLKGIYDAIYAYARKHQQGGCFAGSTTDQQDKQLVTEYYLGHKVKSLFDEWFKEG
;
A
#
# COMPACT_ATOMS: atom_id res chain seq x y z
N MET A 1 16.34 -14.31 -10.76
CA MET A 1 14.93 -13.89 -10.98
C MET A 1 14.15 -14.30 -9.74
N ALA A 2 13.72 -13.35 -8.91
CA ALA A 2 12.87 -13.66 -7.76
C ALA A 2 11.57 -14.32 -8.26
N LYS A 3 11.15 -15.42 -7.62
CA LYS A 3 9.91 -16.10 -7.97
C LYS A 3 8.74 -15.15 -7.70
N LYS A 4 7.88 -14.94 -8.70
CA LYS A 4 6.65 -14.14 -8.60
C LYS A 4 5.78 -14.65 -7.44
N VAL A 5 5.31 -13.73 -6.59
CA VAL A 5 4.28 -14.00 -5.58
C VAL A 5 2.92 -13.72 -6.24
N ALA A 6 2.04 -14.71 -6.29
CA ALA A 6 0.69 -14.49 -6.80
C ALA A 6 -0.12 -13.62 -5.81
N PRO A 7 -1.09 -12.79 -6.25
CA PRO A 7 -1.92 -11.98 -5.35
C PRO A 7 -2.59 -12.78 -4.21
N ALA A 8 -2.99 -14.03 -4.49
CA ALA A 8 -3.57 -14.96 -3.51
C ALA A 8 -2.56 -15.51 -2.47
N GLN A 9 -1.27 -15.18 -2.60
CA GLN A 9 -0.19 -15.56 -1.70
C GLN A 9 0.32 -14.39 -0.86
N LEU A 10 -0.25 -13.18 -1.01
CA LEU A 10 0.07 -12.06 -0.13
C LEU A 10 -0.22 -12.45 1.31
N PHE A 11 0.79 -12.29 2.18
CA PHE A 11 0.66 -12.53 3.61
C PHE A 11 0.27 -13.97 4.00
N ALA A 12 0.75 -14.97 3.25
CA ALA A 12 0.38 -16.38 3.45
C ALA A 12 0.91 -17.00 4.75
N LYS A 13 2.07 -16.56 5.24
CA LYS A 13 2.72 -17.13 6.43
C LYS A 13 2.24 -16.47 7.72
N PHE A 14 2.30 -15.15 7.81
CA PHE A 14 2.00 -14.42 9.05
C PHE A 14 0.59 -13.83 9.05
N GLY A 15 -0.11 -13.88 7.91
CA GLY A 15 -1.40 -13.23 7.74
C GLY A 15 -1.24 -11.73 7.49
N GLU A 16 -2.29 -11.13 6.93
CA GLU A 16 -2.30 -9.70 6.72
C GLU A 16 -2.47 -8.98 8.06
N PHE A 17 -1.55 -8.07 8.40
CA PHE A 17 -1.67 -7.21 9.59
C PHE A 17 -2.60 -6.02 9.32
N ASP A 18 -3.29 -5.53 10.34
CA ASP A 18 -4.13 -4.32 10.26
C ASP A 18 -3.40 -3.04 10.67
N SER A 19 -2.15 -3.16 11.15
CA SER A 19 -1.29 -2.02 11.54
C SER A 19 0.19 -2.41 11.60
N ALA A 20 1.07 -1.40 11.68
CA ALA A 20 2.50 -1.61 11.92
C ALA A 20 2.77 -2.16 13.33
N GLU A 21 1.94 -1.80 14.31
CA GLU A 21 2.04 -2.31 15.69
C GLU A 21 1.75 -3.81 15.78
N GLU A 22 0.77 -4.33 15.02
CA GLU A 22 0.54 -5.78 14.96
C GLU A 22 1.73 -6.54 14.36
N LEU A 23 2.33 -5.95 13.31
CA LEU A 23 3.55 -6.46 12.69
C LEU A 23 4.73 -6.45 13.69
N ASN A 24 4.98 -5.32 14.36
CA ASN A 24 6.07 -5.17 15.33
C ASN A 24 5.86 -6.03 16.58
N LYS A 25 4.62 -6.27 17.00
CA LYS A 25 4.33 -7.22 18.09
C LYS A 25 4.72 -8.65 17.70
N THR A 26 4.46 -9.03 16.46
CA THR A 26 4.88 -10.34 15.93
C THR A 26 6.41 -10.41 15.85
N ALA A 27 7.07 -9.36 15.36
CA ALA A 27 8.52 -9.26 15.33
C ALA A 27 9.15 -9.37 16.72
N ALA A 28 8.59 -8.70 17.73
CA ALA A 28 9.06 -8.76 19.11
C ALA A 28 8.97 -10.17 19.70
N GLY A 29 7.91 -10.92 19.39
CA GLY A 29 7.78 -12.33 19.75
C GLY A 29 8.90 -13.18 19.16
N LEU A 30 9.11 -13.08 17.84
CA LEU A 30 10.17 -13.80 17.13
C LEU A 30 11.56 -13.47 17.69
N ARG A 31 11.83 -12.19 17.97
CA ARG A 31 13.09 -11.75 18.57
C ARG A 31 13.30 -12.34 19.97
N ALA A 32 12.26 -12.36 20.81
CA ALA A 32 12.33 -12.92 22.16
C ALA A 32 12.59 -14.45 22.14
N GLU A 33 12.10 -15.14 21.11
CA GLU A 33 12.34 -16.57 20.87
C GLU A 33 13.71 -16.85 20.20
N GLY A 34 14.41 -15.81 19.74
CA GLY A 34 15.65 -15.94 18.98
C GLY A 34 15.44 -16.43 17.54
N ASP A 35 14.23 -16.37 17.00
CA ASP A 35 13.88 -16.82 15.65
C ASP A 35 14.20 -15.75 14.59
N ILE A 36 15.49 -15.65 14.26
CA ILE A 36 15.99 -14.73 13.24
C ILE A 36 15.46 -15.08 11.85
N GLN A 37 15.30 -16.37 11.54
CA GLN A 37 14.75 -16.79 10.26
C GLN A 37 13.29 -16.34 10.12
N GLY A 38 12.49 -16.47 11.18
CA GLY A 38 11.14 -15.97 11.24
C GLY A 38 11.06 -14.45 11.01
N LEU A 39 11.98 -13.67 11.59
CA LEU A 39 12.07 -12.22 11.36
C LEU A 39 12.35 -11.89 9.89
N GLN A 40 13.29 -12.59 9.25
CA GLN A 40 13.61 -12.41 7.84
C GLN A 40 12.42 -12.75 6.94
N GLU A 41 11.68 -13.81 7.26
CA GLU A 41 10.50 -14.20 6.52
C GLU A 41 9.33 -13.22 6.74
N LEU A 42 9.16 -12.69 7.96
CA LEU A 42 8.19 -11.64 8.28
C LEU A 42 8.47 -10.36 7.49
N ALA A 43 9.74 -9.92 7.50
CA ALA A 43 10.17 -8.74 6.77
C ALA A 43 9.95 -8.90 5.27
N LYS A 44 10.39 -10.02 4.70
CA LYS A 44 10.23 -10.33 3.28
C LYS A 44 8.75 -10.36 2.85
N GLU A 45 7.89 -10.98 3.65
CA GLU A 45 6.45 -11.06 3.33
C GLU A 45 5.77 -9.68 3.35
N ASN A 46 6.28 -8.75 4.14
CA ASN A 46 5.75 -7.39 4.26
C ASN A 46 6.56 -6.34 3.48
N GLY A 47 7.55 -6.76 2.68
CA GLY A 47 8.37 -5.86 1.86
C GLY A 47 9.30 -4.95 2.66
N ILE A 48 9.63 -5.33 3.88
CA ILE A 48 10.59 -4.63 4.74
C ILE A 48 12.00 -5.03 4.31
N ASP A 49 12.89 -4.04 4.25
CA ASP A 49 14.28 -4.24 3.85
C ASP A 49 15.00 -5.19 4.83
N PRO A 50 15.76 -6.19 4.35
CA PRO A 50 16.57 -7.05 5.22
C PRO A 50 17.50 -6.29 6.18
N TYR A 51 17.98 -5.09 5.82
CA TYR A 51 18.79 -4.26 6.71
C TYR A 51 18.03 -3.82 7.97
N GLU A 52 16.71 -3.61 7.88
CA GLU A 52 15.88 -3.30 9.07
C GLU A 52 15.83 -4.50 10.04
N VAL A 53 15.91 -5.74 9.53
CA VAL A 53 16.00 -6.93 10.37
C VAL A 53 17.33 -6.97 11.10
N GLU A 54 18.44 -6.67 10.41
CA GLU A 54 19.78 -6.64 11.00
C GLU A 54 19.84 -5.61 12.13
N ASP A 55 19.43 -4.37 11.87
CA ASP A 55 19.39 -3.28 12.85
C ASP A 55 18.49 -3.62 14.05
N TYR A 56 17.33 -4.25 13.79
CA TYR A 56 16.42 -4.68 14.85
C TYR A 56 17.02 -5.79 15.72
N VAL A 57 17.67 -6.79 15.12
CA VAL A 57 18.28 -7.91 15.84
C VAL A 57 19.46 -7.43 16.70
N ASP A 58 20.31 -6.57 16.15
CA ASP A 58 21.47 -5.99 16.83
C ASP A 58 21.07 -4.94 17.90
N GLY A 59 19.78 -4.59 17.97
CA GLY A 59 19.26 -3.62 18.93
C GLY A 59 19.61 -2.17 18.60
N MET A 60 19.91 -1.89 17.33
CA MET A 60 20.03 -0.54 16.80
C MET A 60 18.68 0.11 16.55
N SER A 61 17.62 -0.70 16.36
CA SER A 61 16.22 -0.26 16.33
C SER A 61 15.38 -0.94 17.43
N ASP A 62 14.43 -0.18 17.98
CA ASP A 62 13.46 -0.66 18.97
C ASP A 62 12.29 -1.42 18.33
N GLU A 63 12.04 -1.21 17.04
CA GLU A 63 10.98 -1.85 16.27
C GLU A 63 11.46 -2.31 14.89
N LEU A 64 10.80 -3.31 14.31
CA LEU A 64 11.20 -3.84 13.00
C LEU A 64 10.83 -2.86 11.87
N ALA A 65 9.70 -2.16 11.99
CA ALA A 65 9.29 -1.17 11.00
C ALA A 65 8.46 -0.06 11.62
N THR A 66 8.75 1.19 11.25
CA THR A 66 7.88 2.34 11.52
C THR A 66 6.56 2.23 10.72
N PRO A 67 5.51 3.01 11.06
CA PRO A 67 4.31 3.07 10.23
C PRO A 67 4.61 3.36 8.75
N ILE A 68 5.55 4.25 8.47
CA ILE A 68 5.93 4.64 7.11
C ILE A 68 6.67 3.52 6.39
N THR A 69 7.66 2.89 7.02
CA THR A 69 8.45 1.81 6.38
C THR A 69 7.60 0.54 6.18
N ALA A 70 6.69 0.23 7.09
CA ALA A 70 5.72 -0.84 6.93
C ALA A 70 4.75 -0.57 5.76
N ALA A 71 4.23 0.66 5.65
CA ALA A 71 3.35 1.06 4.55
C ALA A 71 4.08 1.01 3.20
N LEU A 72 5.32 1.49 3.11
CA LEU A 72 6.16 1.38 1.91
C LEU A 72 6.32 -0.07 1.45
N GLY A 73 6.71 -0.94 2.37
CA GLY A 73 6.85 -2.36 2.10
C GLY A 73 5.55 -2.96 1.57
N ARG A 74 4.42 -2.68 2.24
CA ARG A 74 3.10 -3.15 1.82
C ARG A 74 2.73 -2.73 0.40
N LEU A 75 2.93 -1.46 0.03
CA LEU A 75 2.68 -0.98 -1.33
C LEU A 75 3.56 -1.71 -2.36
N ASN A 76 4.84 -1.92 -2.04
CA ASN A 76 5.78 -2.61 -2.92
C ASN A 76 5.38 -4.06 -3.15
N VAL A 77 5.05 -4.81 -2.09
CA VAL A 77 4.60 -6.20 -2.22
C VAL A 77 3.33 -6.27 -3.06
N GLU A 78 2.36 -5.37 -2.86
CA GLU A 78 1.17 -5.32 -3.71
C GLU A 78 1.54 -5.11 -5.18
N LEU A 79 2.34 -4.09 -5.50
CA LEU A 79 2.75 -3.76 -6.87
C LEU A 79 3.47 -4.91 -7.58
N GLU A 80 4.24 -5.73 -6.85
CA GLU A 80 4.91 -6.91 -7.41
C GLU A 80 3.92 -7.97 -7.90
N THR A 81 2.72 -8.02 -7.32
CA THR A 81 1.66 -8.97 -7.72
C THR A 81 0.84 -8.52 -8.94
N LEU A 82 0.89 -7.22 -9.28
CA LEU A 82 0.12 -6.63 -10.37
C LEU A 82 0.85 -6.73 -11.71
N GLU A 83 0.09 -6.80 -12.80
CA GLU A 83 0.61 -6.87 -14.17
C GLU A 83 -0.14 -5.93 -15.14
N GLY A 84 0.45 -5.67 -16.30
CA GLY A 84 -0.18 -4.91 -17.38
C GLY A 84 -0.58 -3.48 -17.00
N PRO A 85 -1.70 -2.96 -17.55
CA PRO A 85 -2.17 -1.60 -17.28
C PRO A 85 -2.46 -1.33 -15.80
N GLU A 86 -2.90 -2.34 -15.06
CA GLU A 86 -3.18 -2.23 -13.63
C GLU A 86 -1.92 -1.90 -12.84
N LYS A 87 -0.81 -2.61 -13.10
CA LYS A 87 0.49 -2.31 -12.46
C LYS A 87 0.97 -0.90 -12.78
N VAL A 88 0.83 -0.46 -14.02
CA VAL A 88 1.27 0.88 -14.45
C VAL A 88 0.47 1.97 -13.72
N MET A 89 -0.86 1.85 -13.67
CA MET A 89 -1.70 2.83 -12.99
C MET A 89 -1.52 2.79 -11.47
N CYS A 90 -1.45 1.60 -10.86
CA CYS A 90 -1.19 1.49 -9.42
C CYS A 90 0.20 2.03 -9.05
N GLY A 91 1.21 1.80 -9.89
CA GLY A 91 2.55 2.36 -9.71
C GLY A 91 2.56 3.88 -9.76
N PHE A 92 1.77 4.49 -10.65
CA PHE A 92 1.56 5.95 -10.67
C PHE A 92 0.93 6.44 -9.36
N TYR A 93 -0.15 5.80 -8.88
CA TYR A 93 -0.78 6.18 -7.61
C TYR A 93 0.07 5.89 -6.37
N ALA A 94 0.99 4.93 -6.43
CA ALA A 94 1.94 4.68 -5.36
C ALA A 94 2.87 5.88 -5.11
N VAL A 95 3.20 6.66 -6.13
CA VAL A 95 3.99 7.91 -5.97
C VAL A 95 3.26 8.90 -5.06
N PHE A 96 1.95 9.07 -5.27
CA PHE A 96 1.12 9.94 -4.45
C PHE A 96 0.88 9.36 -3.06
N ALA A 97 0.75 8.03 -2.92
CA ALA A 97 0.66 7.38 -1.62
C ALA A 97 1.92 7.63 -0.80
N ASN A 98 3.09 7.50 -1.43
CA ASN A 98 4.37 7.78 -0.80
C ASN A 98 4.48 9.24 -0.36
N SER A 99 4.08 10.19 -1.20
CA SER A 99 4.05 11.61 -0.80
C SER A 99 3.05 11.88 0.33
N ALA A 100 1.84 11.32 0.26
CA ALA A 100 0.77 11.58 1.21
C ALA A 100 1.10 11.05 2.61
N MET A 101 1.69 9.85 2.72
CA MET A 101 2.04 9.28 4.03
C MET A 101 3.22 9.96 4.72
N LEU A 102 4.10 10.63 3.97
CA LEU A 102 5.17 11.44 4.55
C LEU A 102 4.64 12.77 5.12
N GLU A 103 3.51 13.26 4.61
CA GLU A 103 2.87 14.49 5.09
C GLU A 103 1.84 14.22 6.18
N ASN A 104 1.21 13.04 6.16
CA ASN A 104 0.22 12.62 7.14
C ASN A 104 0.38 11.13 7.43
N GLU A 105 0.93 10.80 8.61
CA GLU A 105 1.15 9.42 9.05
C GLU A 105 -0.15 8.58 9.08
N GLU A 106 -1.33 9.21 9.24
CA GLU A 106 -2.60 8.49 9.17
C GLU A 106 -2.84 7.82 7.80
N VAL A 107 -2.22 8.34 6.73
CA VAL A 107 -2.24 7.67 5.43
C VAL A 107 -1.39 6.39 5.44
N ALA A 108 -0.22 6.38 6.10
CA ALA A 108 0.55 5.14 6.30
C ALA A 108 -0.25 4.11 7.10
N ARG A 109 -0.94 4.56 8.15
CA ARG A 109 -1.83 3.71 8.96
C ARG A 109 -3.00 3.18 8.12
N GLY A 110 -3.54 4.01 7.25
CA GLY A 110 -4.58 3.65 6.27
C GLY A 110 -4.13 2.58 5.28
N ILE A 111 -2.91 2.68 4.75
CA ILE A 111 -2.30 1.67 3.86
C ILE A 111 -2.19 0.32 4.57
N MET A 112 -1.90 0.33 5.87
CA MET A 112 -1.78 -0.89 6.69
C MET A 112 -3.13 -1.54 7.02
N LYS A 113 -4.27 -0.91 6.73
CA LYS A 113 -5.58 -1.54 6.98
C LYS A 113 -5.80 -2.77 6.11
N LYS A 114 -6.41 -3.79 6.71
CA LYS A 114 -6.75 -5.05 6.03
C LYS A 114 -7.62 -4.78 4.81
N GLY A 115 -7.18 -5.29 3.66
CA GLY A 115 -7.87 -5.13 2.38
C GLY A 115 -7.72 -3.74 1.74
N ALA A 116 -7.02 -2.78 2.36
CA ALA A 116 -6.65 -1.53 1.71
C ALA A 116 -5.57 -1.81 0.65
N ARG A 117 -5.83 -1.41 -0.59
CA ARG A 117 -5.02 -1.76 -1.78
C ARG A 117 -4.94 -0.60 -2.75
N LEU A 118 -3.80 -0.39 -3.42
CA LEU A 118 -3.67 0.46 -4.59
C LEU A 118 -4.65 0.06 -5.68
N LYS A 119 -4.87 -1.25 -5.86
CA LYS A 119 -5.88 -1.78 -6.78
C LYS A 119 -7.28 -1.23 -6.49
N GLY A 120 -7.62 -0.97 -5.23
CA GLY A 120 -8.93 -0.39 -4.91
C GLY A 120 -9.09 1.06 -5.40
N ILE A 121 -8.00 1.83 -5.45
CA ILE A 121 -7.98 3.16 -6.08
C ILE A 121 -8.19 3.03 -7.59
N TYR A 122 -7.45 2.13 -8.24
CA TYR A 122 -7.60 1.81 -9.65
C TYR A 122 -9.04 1.38 -9.99
N ASP A 123 -9.62 0.49 -9.19
CA ASP A 123 -10.99 0.00 -9.38
C ASP A 123 -12.02 1.12 -9.21
N ALA A 124 -11.81 2.04 -8.26
CA ALA A 124 -12.69 3.20 -8.07
C ALA A 124 -12.69 4.14 -9.28
N ILE A 125 -11.50 4.47 -9.80
CA ILE A 125 -11.33 5.29 -11.01
C ILE A 125 -12.01 4.60 -12.19
N TYR A 126 -11.72 3.31 -12.40
CA TYR A 126 -12.22 2.58 -13.54
C TYR A 126 -13.74 2.37 -13.49
N ALA A 127 -14.30 2.15 -12.30
CA ALA A 127 -15.74 2.08 -12.09
C ALA A 127 -16.44 3.41 -12.38
N TYR A 128 -15.81 4.54 -12.03
CA TYR A 128 -16.32 5.86 -12.39
C TYR A 128 -16.24 6.10 -13.90
N ALA A 129 -15.09 5.81 -14.50
CA ALA A 129 -14.81 5.99 -15.92
C ALA A 129 -15.81 5.23 -16.81
N ARG A 130 -16.08 3.95 -16.51
CA ARG A 130 -17.03 3.14 -17.28
C ARG A 130 -18.45 3.69 -17.30
N LYS A 131 -18.89 4.35 -16.22
CA LYS A 131 -20.25 4.91 -16.14
C LYS A 131 -20.42 6.18 -16.98
N HIS A 132 -19.32 6.85 -17.30
CA HIS A 132 -19.31 8.14 -18.00
C HIS A 132 -18.60 8.04 -19.37
N GLN A 133 -18.40 6.82 -19.88
CA GLN A 133 -17.77 6.59 -21.16
C GLN A 133 -18.68 7.07 -22.31
N GLN A 134 -18.15 7.96 -23.16
CA GLN A 134 -18.79 8.34 -24.43
C GLN A 134 -17.92 7.89 -25.61
N GLY A 135 -18.50 7.17 -26.57
CA GLY A 135 -17.85 6.90 -27.87
C GLY A 135 -16.55 6.07 -27.84
N GLY A 136 -16.27 5.31 -26.78
CA GLY A 136 -15.10 4.42 -26.71
C GLY A 136 -13.79 5.08 -26.25
N CYS A 137 -13.74 6.40 -26.12
CA CYS A 137 -12.59 7.15 -25.60
C CYS A 137 -12.86 7.62 -24.17
N PHE A 138 -11.90 7.39 -23.26
CA PHE A 138 -11.92 7.95 -21.91
C PHE A 138 -10.64 8.76 -21.70
N ALA A 139 -10.77 10.09 -21.69
CA ALA A 139 -9.70 11.02 -21.38
C ALA A 139 -10.23 12.05 -20.37
N GLY A 140 -10.29 11.67 -19.10
CA GLY A 140 -10.34 12.63 -18.01
C GLY A 140 -8.92 12.83 -17.50
N SER A 141 -8.36 14.03 -17.63
CA SER A 141 -7.09 14.38 -16.99
C SER A 141 -7.36 14.87 -15.58
N THR A 142 -6.83 14.19 -14.58
CA THR A 142 -6.69 14.72 -13.22
C THR A 142 -5.43 15.59 -13.13
N THR A 143 -5.41 16.49 -12.16
CA THR A 143 -4.19 17.18 -11.74
C THR A 143 -3.49 16.39 -10.63
N ASP A 144 -2.19 16.55 -10.47
CA ASP A 144 -1.42 15.95 -9.37
C ASP A 144 -2.04 16.22 -7.99
N GLN A 145 -2.66 17.39 -7.79
CA GLN A 145 -3.37 17.72 -6.55
C GLN A 145 -4.61 16.84 -6.35
N GLN A 146 -5.39 16.61 -7.41
CA GLN A 146 -6.56 15.73 -7.36
C GLN A 146 -6.14 14.27 -7.15
N ASP A 147 -5.07 13.81 -7.81
CA ASP A 147 -4.57 12.44 -7.63
C ASP A 147 -4.05 12.21 -6.20
N LYS A 148 -3.35 13.19 -5.63
CA LYS A 148 -2.94 13.12 -4.23
C LYS A 148 -4.13 13.15 -3.26
N GLN A 149 -5.12 14.01 -3.51
CA GLN A 149 -6.35 14.05 -2.73
C GLN A 149 -7.08 12.70 -2.79
N LEU A 150 -7.23 12.11 -3.98
CA LEU A 150 -7.84 10.79 -4.16
C LEU A 150 -7.19 9.74 -3.25
N VAL A 151 -5.87 9.64 -3.32
CA VAL A 151 -5.10 8.65 -2.56
C VAL A 151 -5.21 8.89 -1.06
N THR A 152 -5.14 10.16 -0.65
CA THR A 152 -5.22 10.54 0.76
C THR A 152 -6.59 10.17 1.33
N GLU A 153 -7.66 10.62 0.69
CA GLU A 153 -9.04 10.36 1.12
C GLU A 153 -9.37 8.85 1.13
N TYR A 154 -8.87 8.11 0.14
CA TYR A 154 -9.02 6.65 0.09
C TYR A 154 -8.43 5.96 1.31
N TYR A 155 -7.16 6.25 1.64
CA TYR A 155 -6.48 5.60 2.76
C TYR A 155 -6.94 6.13 4.12
N LEU A 156 -7.50 7.33 4.20
CA LEU A 156 -8.23 7.81 5.37
C LEU A 156 -9.63 7.15 5.53
N GLY A 157 -10.02 6.26 4.61
CA GLY A 157 -11.28 5.51 4.69
C GLY A 157 -12.50 6.29 4.22
N HIS A 158 -12.31 7.42 3.54
CA HIS A 158 -13.40 8.23 3.01
C HIS A 158 -13.92 7.70 1.67
N LYS A 159 -15.19 8.01 1.36
CA LYS A 159 -15.80 7.64 0.08
C LYS A 159 -15.29 8.55 -1.03
N VAL A 160 -14.43 8.04 -1.88
CA VAL A 160 -13.81 8.83 -2.96
C VAL A 160 -14.70 9.11 -4.18
N LYS A 161 -15.87 8.46 -4.29
CA LYS A 161 -16.75 8.64 -5.46
C LYS A 161 -17.19 10.09 -5.65
N SER A 162 -17.48 10.79 -4.54
CA SER A 162 -17.93 12.19 -4.59
C SER A 162 -16.85 13.14 -5.10
N LEU A 163 -15.57 12.79 -4.98
CA LEU A 163 -14.47 13.58 -5.54
C LEU A 163 -14.55 13.62 -7.06
N PHE A 164 -14.81 12.47 -7.70
CA PHE A 164 -14.96 12.41 -9.14
C PHE A 164 -16.17 13.22 -9.62
N ASP A 165 -17.30 13.11 -8.91
CA ASP A 165 -18.49 13.92 -9.20
C ASP A 165 -18.19 15.43 -9.05
N GLU A 166 -17.34 15.83 -8.11
CA GLU A 166 -16.92 17.22 -7.92
C GLU A 166 -16.00 17.71 -9.04
N TRP A 167 -14.97 16.94 -9.38
CA TRP A 167 -13.95 17.32 -10.37
C TRP A 167 -14.47 17.33 -11.80
N PHE A 168 -15.44 16.46 -12.09
CA PHE A 168 -15.98 16.28 -13.43
C PHE A 168 -17.44 16.75 -13.54
N LYS A 169 -17.94 17.53 -12.57
CA LYS A 169 -19.22 18.23 -12.69
C LYS A 169 -19.21 19.08 -13.96
N GLU A 170 -20.21 18.82 -14.80
CA GLU A 170 -20.51 19.40 -16.13
C GLU A 170 -19.71 20.67 -16.48
N GLY A 171 -18.81 20.53 -17.46
CA GLY A 171 -18.50 21.59 -18.41
C GLY A 171 -19.47 21.52 -19.59
#